data_AF-A0A9P6QBS4-F1
#
_entry.id   AF-A0A9P6QBS4-F1
#
_cell.length_a   1.000
_cell.length_b   1.000
_cell.length_c   1.000
_cell.angle_alpha   90.00
_cell.angle_beta   90.00
_cell.angle_gamma   90.00
#
_symmetry.space_group_name_H-M   'P 1'
#
loop_
_entity.id
_entity.type
_entity.pdbx_description
1 polymer ?
#
loop_
_entity_poly.entity_id
_entity_poly.type
_entity_poly.pdbx_seq_one_letter_code
_entity_poly.pdbx_strand_id
1 'polypeptide(L)'
;MSNSLALSCVINGEAASNAFKVKLDRNSDVGDLKDKVVAKAWKVFGDIDAKNLATWQVMIPTDEDASKERIIAAGHDTKRRLKATV
;
A
#
# COMPACT_ATOMS: atom_id res chain seq x y z
N MET A 1 11.01 -14.96 18.20
CA MET A 1 10.58 -13.55 18.31
C MET A 1 9.86 -13.18 17.02
N SER A 2 8.61 -12.75 17.09
CA SER A 2 7.78 -12.53 15.90
C SER A 2 8.06 -11.15 15.29
N ASN A 3 8.87 -11.08 14.24
CA ASN A 3 9.16 -9.84 13.51
C ASN A 3 8.08 -9.55 12.45
N SER A 4 6.80 -9.66 12.82
CA SER A 4 5.71 -9.37 11.88
C SER A 4 5.36 -7.88 11.88
N LEU A 5 5.48 -7.24 10.72
CA LEU A 5 5.00 -5.88 10.45
C LEU A 5 3.60 -5.93 9.84
N ALA A 6 2.68 -5.13 10.37
CA ALA A 6 1.37 -4.92 9.78
C ALA A 6 1.34 -3.56 9.07
N LEU A 7 1.11 -3.56 7.77
CA LEU A 7 0.99 -2.37 6.94
C LEU A 7 -0.46 -2.18 6.51
N SER A 8 -0.96 -0.96 6.58
CA SER A 8 -2.25 -0.58 5.98
C SER A 8 -2.01 -0.13 4.55
N CYS A 9 -2.57 -0.86 3.58
CA CYS A 9 -2.43 -0.57 2.17
C CYS A 9 -3.76 -0.02 1.63
N VAL A 10 -3.68 1.05 0.83
CA VAL A 10 -4.82 1.66 0.15
C VAL A 10 -4.55 1.68 -1.34
N ILE A 11 -5.59 1.44 -2.14
CA ILE A 11 -5.54 1.53 -3.59
C ILE A 11 -5.72 2.99 -3.99
N ASN A 12 -4.85 3.47 -4.86
CA ASN A 12 -4.96 4.82 -5.38
C ASN A 12 -6.33 5.05 -6.05
N GLY A 13 -7.04 6.10 -5.65
CA GLY A 13 -8.38 6.41 -6.15
C GLY A 13 -9.53 5.85 -5.30
N GLU A 14 -9.23 5.01 -4.32
CA GLU A 14 -10.16 4.57 -3.28
C GLU A 14 -10.09 5.43 -2.01
N ALA A 15 -11.13 5.34 -1.18
CA ALA A 15 -11.16 5.98 0.13
C ALA A 15 -10.21 5.27 1.11
N ALA A 16 -9.63 6.03 2.05
CA ALA A 16 -8.82 5.48 3.14
C ALA A 16 -9.58 4.41 3.95
N SER A 17 -10.91 4.50 4.01
CA SER A 17 -11.78 3.51 4.66
C SER A 17 -11.72 2.11 4.02
N ASN A 18 -11.33 2.00 2.75
CA ASN A 18 -11.12 0.70 2.09
C ASN A 18 -9.68 0.19 2.23
N ALA A 19 -8.89 0.78 3.13
CA ALA A 19 -7.58 0.28 3.49
C ALA A 19 -7.67 -1.17 3.96
N PHE A 20 -6.78 -2.00 3.47
CA PHE A 20 -6.64 -3.38 3.95
C PHE A 20 -5.29 -3.59 4.62
N LYS A 21 -5.29 -4.38 5.70
CA LYS A 21 -4.05 -4.74 6.41
C LYS A 21 -3.31 -5.86 5.69
N VAL A 22 -2.03 -5.65 5.39
CA VAL A 22 -1.10 -6.67 4.92
C VAL A 22 -0.13 -6.98 6.06
N LYS A 23 -0.02 -8.27 6.41
CA LYS A 23 0.98 -8.75 7.38
C LYS A 23 2.19 -9.27 6.61
N LEU A 24 3.36 -8.72 6.92
CA LEU A 24 4.63 -9.08 6.30
C LEU A 24 5.68 -9.31 7.39
N ASP A 25 6.76 -10.00 7.07
CA ASP A 25 7.91 -10.01 7.97
C ASP A 25 8.69 -8.69 7.84
N ARG A 26 9.32 -8.24 8.92
CA ARG A 26 10.10 -7.00 8.96
C ARG A 26 11.35 -7.09 8.10
N ASN A 27 11.80 -8.32 7.81
CA ASN A 27 12.94 -8.61 6.95
C ASN A 27 12.55 -8.83 5.48
N SER A 28 11.27 -8.71 5.14
CA SER A 28 10.79 -8.81 3.75
C SER A 28 10.98 -7.50 2.99
N ASP A 29 11.19 -7.61 1.68
CA ASP A 29 11.34 -6.46 0.78
C ASP A 29 9.98 -5.93 0.29
N VAL A 30 10.01 -4.77 -0.37
CA VAL A 30 8.90 -4.20 -1.14
C VAL A 30 8.34 -5.18 -2.18
N GLY A 31 9.16 -6.09 -2.72
CA GLY A 31 8.73 -7.20 -3.58
C GLY A 31 7.68 -8.08 -2.91
N ASP A 32 7.99 -8.67 -1.75
CA ASP A 32 7.02 -9.49 -1.01
C ASP A 32 5.75 -8.71 -0.63
N LEU A 33 5.91 -7.41 -0.33
CA LEU A 33 4.76 -6.53 -0.09
C LEU A 33 3.86 -6.44 -1.31
N LYS A 34 4.44 -6.24 -2.51
CA LYS A 34 3.71 -6.15 -3.77
C LYS A 34 2.98 -7.46 -4.07
N ASP A 35 3.64 -8.61 -3.91
CA ASP A 35 3.03 -9.92 -4.10
C ASP A 35 1.83 -10.13 -3.17
N LYS A 36 1.96 -9.80 -1.89
CA LYS A 36 0.84 -9.89 -0.95
C LYS A 36 -0.28 -8.92 -1.27
N VAL A 37 0.03 -7.71 -1.74
CA VAL A 37 -0.96 -6.72 -2.16
C VAL A 37 -1.74 -7.24 -3.37
N VAL A 38 -1.06 -7.74 -4.41
CA VAL A 38 -1.71 -8.27 -5.62
C VAL A 38 -2.53 -9.52 -5.29
N ALA A 39 -2.02 -10.42 -4.44
CA ALA A 39 -2.79 -11.60 -4.01
C ALA A 39 -4.06 -11.22 -3.23
N LYS A 40 -3.99 -10.19 -2.38
CA LYS A 40 -5.13 -9.77 -1.55
C LYS A 40 -6.15 -8.92 -2.31
N ALA A 41 -5.66 -8.08 -3.21
CA ALA A 41 -6.46 -7.26 -4.11
C ALA A 41 -6.49 -7.88 -5.53
N TRP A 42 -6.50 -9.21 -5.63
CA TRP A 42 -6.51 -9.93 -6.91
C TRP A 42 -7.70 -9.58 -7.79
N LYS A 43 -8.84 -9.21 -7.20
CA LYS A 43 -9.99 -8.73 -7.98
C LYS A 43 -9.72 -7.42 -8.72
N VAL A 44 -8.77 -6.61 -8.24
CA VAL A 44 -8.40 -5.31 -8.82
C VAL A 44 -7.15 -5.45 -9.69
N PHE A 45 -6.18 -6.24 -9.25
CA PHE A 45 -4.87 -6.39 -9.88
C PHE A 45 -4.63 -7.77 -10.52
N GLY A 46 -5.66 -8.59 -10.73
CA GLY A 46 -5.51 -10.00 -11.14
C GLY A 46 -4.86 -10.23 -12.50
N ASP A 47 -4.71 -9.18 -13.30
CA ASP A 47 -3.99 -9.19 -14.57
C ASP A 47 -2.62 -8.45 -14.49
N ILE A 48 -2.32 -7.84 -13.34
CA ILE A 48 -1.14 -7.00 -13.13
C ILE A 48 -0.14 -7.76 -12.26
N ASP A 49 1.04 -8.05 -12.83
CA ASP A 49 2.15 -8.57 -12.05
C ASP A 49 2.53 -7.65 -10.88
N ALA A 50 2.85 -8.23 -9.73
CA ALA A 50 3.38 -7.53 -8.56
C ALA A 50 4.55 -6.59 -8.90
N LYS A 51 5.44 -6.99 -9.81
CA LYS A 51 6.57 -6.18 -10.29
C LYS A 51 6.14 -4.85 -10.92
N ASN A 52 5.00 -4.84 -11.62
CA ASN A 52 4.44 -3.68 -12.30
C ASN A 52 3.66 -2.75 -11.36
N LEU A 53 3.38 -3.21 -10.13
CA LEU A 53 2.71 -2.38 -9.13
C LEU A 53 3.66 -1.26 -8.66
N ALA A 54 3.23 -0.01 -8.80
CA ALA A 54 3.95 1.12 -8.22
C ALA A 54 3.50 1.29 -6.77
N THR A 55 4.37 0.92 -5.82
CA THR A 55 4.11 1.11 -4.38
C THR A 55 4.67 2.44 -3.91
N TRP A 56 3.90 3.14 -3.10
CA TRP A 56 4.28 4.46 -2.60
C TRP A 56 4.07 4.51 -1.11
N GLN A 57 5.01 5.14 -0.41
CA GLN A 57 4.82 5.48 0.98
C GLN A 57 4.00 6.77 1.03
N VAL A 58 2.81 6.67 1.62
CA VAL A 58 1.93 7.81 1.89
C VAL A 58 1.84 7.99 3.39
N MET A 59 1.95 9.24 3.84
CA MET A 59 1.66 9.61 5.22
C MET A 59 0.20 10.08 5.23
N ILE A 60 -0.71 9.21 5.67
CA ILE A 60 -2.13 9.54 5.76
C ILE A 60 -2.35 10.13 7.15
N PRO A 61 -2.65 11.44 7.28
CA PRO A 61 -3.01 12.00 8.57
C PRO A 61 -4.27 11.29 9.06
N THR A 62 -4.22 10.73 10.28
CA THR A 62 -5.38 10.10 10.94
C THR A 62 -6.28 11.16 11.59
N ASP A 63 -6.20 12.41 11.12
CA ASP A 63 -7.19 13.42 11.50
C ASP A 63 -8.55 12.97 10.97
N GLU A 64 -9.56 12.94 11.84
CA GLU A 64 -10.85 12.28 11.59
C GLU A 64 -11.57 12.83 10.35
N ASP A 65 -11.23 14.05 9.91
CA ASP A 65 -11.74 14.71 8.71
C ASP A 65 -11.15 14.17 7.39
N ALA A 66 -9.95 13.57 7.39
CA ALA A 66 -9.31 13.02 6.20
C ALA A 66 -9.88 11.65 5.77
N SER A 67 -10.70 11.01 6.63
CA SER A 67 -11.23 9.66 6.41
C SER A 67 -12.24 9.54 5.27
N LYS A 68 -12.66 10.66 4.65
CA LYS A 68 -13.67 10.66 3.56
C LYS A 68 -13.11 11.02 2.19
N GLU A 69 -11.88 11.51 2.12
CA GLU A 69 -11.29 11.91 0.86
C GLU A 69 -10.64 10.70 0.17
N ARG A 70 -10.82 10.60 -1.15
CA ARG A 70 -10.13 9.57 -1.95
C ARG A 70 -8.63 9.80 -1.76
N ILE A 71 -7.85 8.75 -1.51
CA ILE A 71 -6.40 8.86 -1.52
C ILE A 71 -5.98 8.96 -2.98
N ILE A 72 -5.87 10.20 -3.48
CA ILE A 72 -5.41 10.48 -4.83
C ILE A 72 -3.90 10.69 -4.77
N ALA A 73 -3.18 9.76 -5.37
CA ALA A 73 -1.73 9.73 -5.55
C ALA A 73 -1.12 10.98 -6.18
N ALA A 74 -1.94 11.86 -6.76
CA ALA A 74 -1.55 13.05 -7.49
C ALA A 74 -1.59 14.34 -6.66
N GLY A 75 -2.17 14.34 -5.45
CA GLY A 75 -2.50 15.58 -4.72
C GLY A 75 -1.66 15.90 -3.48
N HIS A 76 -0.89 14.95 -2.94
CA HIS A 76 -0.15 15.15 -1.69
C HIS A 76 1.36 15.18 -1.94
N ASP A 77 1.97 16.34 -1.74
CA ASP A 77 3.39 16.64 -2.02
C ASP A 77 4.39 15.72 -1.26
N THR A 78 3.94 15.01 -0.21
CA THR A 78 4.81 14.19 0.66
C THR A 78 4.99 12.72 0.21
N LYS A 79 4.60 12.36 -1.00
CA LYS A 79 4.60 10.96 -1.46
C LYS A 79 5.99 10.49 -1.90
N ARG A 80 6.57 9.52 -1.19
CA ARG A 80 7.86 8.91 -1.56
C ARG A 80 7.65 7.60 -2.32
N ARG A 81 8.21 7.47 -3.53
CA ARG A 81 8.24 6.17 -4.24
C ARG A 81 9.06 5.19 -3.43
N LEU A 82 8.45 4.05 -3.11
CA LEU A 82 9.21 2.92 -2.59
C LEU A 82 9.94 2.30 -3.78
N LYS A 83 11.27 2.34 -3.75
CA LYS A 83 12.08 1.57 -4.69
C LYS A 83 12.17 0.16 -4.13
N ALA A 84 11.84 -0.83 -4.96
CA ALA A 84 12.26 -2.19 -4.67
C ALA A 84 13.79 -2.20 -4.71
N THR A 85 14.43 -2.64 -3.62
CA THR A 85 15.88 -2.80 -3.61
C THR A 85 16.14 -4.22 -4.10
N VAL A 86 16.90 -4.33 -5.18
CA VAL A 86 17.32 -5.61 -5.77
C VAL A 86 18.24 -6.40 -4.86
#